data_AF-A0A315ZR79-F1
#
_entry.id   AF-A0A315ZR79-F1
#
_cell.length_a   1.000
_cell.length_b   1.000
_cell.length_c   1.000
_cell.angle_alpha   90.00
_cell.angle_beta   90.00
_cell.angle_gamma   90.00
#
_symmetry.space_group_name_H-M   'P 1'
#
loop_
_entity.id
_entity.type
_entity.pdbx_description
1 polymer ?
#
loop_
_entity_poly.entity_id
_entity_poly.type
_entity_poly.pdbx_seq_one_letter_code
_entity_poly.pdbx_strand_id
1 'polypeptide(L)' 'MGALPQISEAEFEIMKIVWKHAPISTNEITEKLTAAKTWSPKTMQTLIKRLVTKGVLFNMQYFYQLSPQAGFHHSVPP' A
#
# COMPACT_ATOMS: atom_id res chain seq x y z
N MET A 1 -25.56 -8.61 11.65
CA MET A 1 -24.61 -8.74 10.52
C MET A 1 -24.02 -7.37 10.24
N GLY A 2 -22.70 -7.22 10.31
CA GLY A 2 -22.05 -5.94 10.00
C GLY A 2 -22.26 -5.59 8.54
N ALA A 3 -22.76 -4.38 8.25
CA ALA A 3 -22.94 -3.91 6.90
C ALA A 3 -21.59 -3.93 6.16
N LEU A 4 -21.56 -4.54 4.97
CA LEU A 4 -20.38 -4.49 4.12
C LEU A 4 -20.06 -3.02 3.83
N PRO A 5 -18.78 -2.62 3.87
CA PRO A 5 -18.41 -1.25 3.52
C PRO A 5 -18.88 -0.97 2.09
N GLN A 6 -19.66 0.10 1.91
CA GLN A 6 -20.15 0.51 0.60
C GLN A 6 -18.96 1.03 -0.21
N ILE A 7 -18.45 0.21 -1.13
CA ILE A 7 -17.34 0.57 -2.02
C ILE A 7 -17.94 1.09 -3.33
N SER A 8 -17.59 2.32 -3.70
CA SER A 8 -17.94 2.91 -5.01
C SER A 8 -17.12 2.25 -6.13
N GLU A 9 -17.61 2.28 -7.36
CA GLU A 9 -16.88 1.79 -8.54
C GLU A 9 -15.46 2.38 -8.64
N ALA A 10 -15.30 3.67 -8.35
CA ALA A 10 -13.97 4.31 -8.36
C ALA A 10 -13.04 3.75 -7.27
N GLU A 11 -13.57 3.44 -6.08
CA GLU A 11 -12.81 2.83 -4.99
C GLU A 11 -12.46 1.37 -5.31
N PHE A 12 -13.38 0.64 -5.95
CA PHE A 12 -13.17 -0.75 -6.36
C PHE A 12 -12.05 -0.88 -7.42
N GLU A 13 -11.94 0.07 -8.34
CA GLU A 13 -10.84 0.11 -9.31
C GLU A 13 -9.47 0.28 -8.62
N ILE A 14 -9.37 1.13 -7.60
CA ILE A 14 -8.14 1.26 -6.80
C ILE A 14 -7.85 -0.07 -6.11
N MET A 15 -8.87 -0.71 -5.54
CA MET A 15 -8.74 -1.99 -4.87
C MET A 15 -8.22 -3.08 -5.82
N LYS A 16 -8.66 -3.13 -7.08
CA LYS A 16 -8.14 -4.06 -8.11
C LYS A 16 -6.64 -3.87 -8.37
N ILE A 17 -6.18 -2.61 -8.44
CA ILE A 17 -4.76 -2.31 -8.69
C ILE A 17 -3.92 -2.73 -7.49
N VAL A 18 -4.37 -2.40 -6.29
CA VAL A 18 -3.71 -2.85 -5.05
C VAL A 18 -3.70 -4.37 -4.99
N TRP A 19 -4.81 -5.04 -5.30
CA TRP A 19 -4.89 -6.50 -5.33
C TRP A 19 -3.90 -7.13 -6.31
N LYS A 20 -3.69 -6.51 -7.48
CA LYS A 20 -2.79 -7.03 -8.52
C LYS A 20 -1.31 -6.76 -8.24
N HIS A 21 -1.01 -5.72 -7.45
CA HIS A 21 0.36 -5.21 -7.28
C HIS A 21 0.82 -5.10 -5.81
N ALA A 22 0.05 -5.59 -4.84
CA ALA A 22 0.42 -5.53 -3.44
C ALA A 22 1.74 -6.29 -3.17
N PRO A 23 2.64 -5.74 -2.32
CA PRO A 23 2.59 -4.43 -1.66
C PRO A 23 2.92 -3.28 -2.63
N ILE A 24 2.07 -2.24 -2.65
CA ILE A 24 2.21 -1.09 -3.54
C ILE A 24 2.05 0.23 -2.77
N SER A 25 2.87 1.23 -3.10
CA SER A 25 2.80 2.55 -2.48
C SER A 25 1.72 3.45 -3.11
N THR A 26 1.26 4.47 -2.37
CA THR A 26 0.30 5.48 -2.88
C THR A 26 0.79 6.15 -4.16
N ASN A 27 2.10 6.40 -4.29
CA ASN A 27 2.68 6.99 -5.49
C ASN A 27 2.58 6.04 -6.68
N GLU A 28 2.95 4.78 -6.52
CA GLU A 28 2.83 3.78 -7.59
C GLU A 28 1.37 3.51 -7.98
N ILE A 29 0.45 3.51 -7.00
CA ILE A 29 -0.99 3.44 -7.28
C ILE A 29 -1.38 4.63 -8.17
N THR A 30 -0.91 5.84 -7.83
CA THR A 30 -1.20 7.06 -8.58
C THR A 30 -0.64 6.99 -10.00
N GLU A 31 0.59 6.54 -10.18
CA GLU A 31 1.20 6.38 -11.51
C GLU A 31 0.45 5.35 -12.37
N LYS A 32 0.15 4.18 -11.81
CA LYS A 32 -0.61 3.14 -12.51
C LYS A 32 -2.02 3.59 -12.88
N LEU A 33 -2.69 4.29 -11.96
CA LEU A 33 -4.01 4.84 -12.22
C LEU A 33 -3.95 5.96 -13.25
N THR A 34 -2.95 6.83 -13.21
CA THR A 34 -2.78 7.90 -14.21
C THR A 34 -2.56 7.31 -15.61
N ALA A 35 -1.81 6.21 -15.70
CA ALA A 35 -1.60 5.48 -16.95
C ALA A 35 -2.88 4.77 -17.45
N ALA A 36 -3.71 4.25 -16.53
CA ALA A 36 -4.93 3.53 -16.88
C ALA A 36 -6.15 4.46 -17.06
N LYS A 37 -6.16 5.63 -16.42
CA LYS A 37 -7.33 6.51 -16.23
C LYS A 37 -6.89 7.96 -16.00
N THR A 38 -7.64 8.93 -16.53
CA THR A 38 -7.33 10.37 -16.44
C THR A 38 -7.78 11.01 -15.11
N TRP A 39 -7.64 10.32 -13.99
CA TRP A 39 -7.97 10.88 -12.68
C TRP A 39 -6.89 11.86 -12.20
N SER A 40 -7.32 12.93 -11.54
CA SER A 40 -6.36 13.83 -10.89
C SER A 40 -5.74 13.14 -9.67
N PRO A 41 -4.45 13.42 -9.34
CA PRO A 41 -3.81 12.90 -8.13
C PRO A 41 -4.61 13.19 -6.84
N LYS A 42 -5.29 14.34 -6.81
CA LYS A 42 -6.14 14.77 -5.69
C LYS A 42 -7.37 13.87 -5.50
N THR A 43 -7.97 13.43 -6.61
CA THR A 43 -9.09 12.47 -6.59
C THR A 43 -8.63 11.13 -6.02
N MET A 44 -7.48 10.62 -6.50
CA MET A 44 -6.93 9.34 -6.05
C MET A 44 -6.58 9.35 -4.56
N GLN A 45 -5.89 10.39 -4.07
CA GLN A 45 -5.61 10.53 -2.65
C GLN A 45 -6.89 10.53 -1.81
N THR A 46 -7.94 11.22 -2.27
CA THR A 46 -9.23 11.26 -1.55
C THR A 46 -9.87 9.87 -1.49
N LEU A 47 -9.85 9.11 -2.59
CA LEU A 47 -10.41 7.76 -2.65
C LEU A 47 -9.61 6.76 -1.80
N ILE A 48 -8.27 6.79 -1.88
CA ILE A 48 -7.39 5.95 -1.06
C ILE A 48 -7.61 6.26 0.42
N LYS A 49 -7.68 7.55 0.78
CA LYS A 49 -7.97 7.96 2.17
C LYS A 49 -9.33 7.43 2.63
N ARG A 50 -10.37 7.51 1.80
CA ARG A 50 -11.69 6.94 2.12
C ARG A 50 -11.64 5.43 2.32
N LEU A 51 -10.91 4.69 1.48
CA LEU A 51 -10.71 3.25 1.62
C LEU A 51 -9.97 2.89 2.92
N VAL A 52 -8.96 3.65 3.29
CA VAL A 52 -8.26 3.49 4.58
C VAL A 52 -9.19 3.80 5.75
N THR A 53 -9.98 4.88 5.68
CA THR A 53 -10.98 5.22 6.70
C THR A 53 -12.06 4.14 6.83
N LYS A 54 -12.42 3.48 5.74
CA LYS A 54 -13.34 2.32 5.74
C LYS A 54 -12.69 1.03 6.25
N GLY A 55 -11.38 1.02 6.51
CA GLY A 55 -10.63 -0.17 6.94
C GLY A 55 -10.43 -1.20 5.83
N VAL A 56 -10.60 -0.81 4.56
CA VAL A 56 -10.40 -1.70 3.39
C VAL A 56 -8.93 -1.79 3.00
N LEU A 57 -8.21 -0.67 3.15
CA LEU A 57 -6.77 -0.60 2.92
C LEU A 57 -6.04 -0.31 4.23
N PHE A 58 -4.93 -1.01 4.44
CA PHE A 58 -4.01 -0.74 5.53
C PHE A 58 -2.67 -0.29 4.97
N ASN A 59 -2.18 0.83 5.49
CA ASN A 59 -0.81 1.27 5.19
C ASN A 59 0.13 0.59 6.19
N MET A 60 0.79 -0.48 5.75
CA MET A 60 1.89 -1.08 6.50
C MET A 60 3.18 -0.35 6.12
N GLN A 61 3.50 0.71 6.86
CA GLN A 61 4.77 1.41 6.74
C GLN A 61 5.78 0.80 7.73
N TYR A 62 6.26 -0.43 7.47
CA TYR A 62 7.37 -1.01 8.24
C TYR A 62 8.40 -1.61 7.29
N PHE A 63 9.53 -0.90 7.12
CA PHE A 63 10.73 -1.43 6.50
C PHE A 63 11.68 -1.87 7.61
N TYR A 64 12.03 -3.16 7.65
CA TYR A 64 13.08 -3.69 8.51
C TYR A 64 14.37 -3.79 7.69
N GLN A 65 15.43 -3.15 8.17
CA GLN A 65 16.77 -3.28 7.59
C GLN A 65 17.67 -4.02 8.56
N LEU A 66 18.45 -4.99 8.04
CA LEU A 66 19.44 -5.72 8.84
C LEU A 66 20.46 -4.73 9.41
N SER A 67 20.76 -4.87 10.70
CA SER A 67 21.90 -4.18 11.30
C SER A 67 23.19 -4.87 10.85
N PRO A 68 24.16 -4.14 10.27
CA PRO A 68 25.42 -4.71 9.76
C PRO A 68 26.25 -5.49 10.80
N GLN A 69 25.93 -5.36 12.08
CA GLN A 69 26.64 -5.92 13.23
C GLN A 69 26.05 -7.24 13.75
N ALA A 70 25.01 -7.79 13.10
CA ALA A 70 24.34 -9.03 13.52
C ALA A 70 25.06 -10.34 13.11
N GLY A 71 26.32 -10.30 12.67
CA GLY A 71 27.03 -11.51 12.29
C GLY A 71 28.53 -11.39 12.11
N PHE A 72 29.30 -11.08 13.16
CA PHE A 72 30.72 -11.47 13.26
C PHE A 72 31.15 -11.63 14.72
N HIS A 73 30.88 -12.80 15.30
CA HIS A 73 31.66 -13.27 16.45
C HIS A 73 32.11 -14.71 16.15
N HIS A 74 33.06 -14.83 15.24
CA HIS A 74 33.93 -16.00 15.20
C HIS A 74 35.30 -15.56 15.72
N SER A 75 35.36 -15.30 17.02
CA SER A 75 36.63 -15.22 17.73
C SER A 75 37.12 -16.65 17.90
N VAL A 76 38.09 -17.05 17.08
CA VAL A 76 38.91 -18.24 17.33
C VAL A 76 39.89 -17.89 18.45
N PRO A 77 39.86 -18.55 19.62
CA PRO A 77 40.90 -18.36 20.62
C PRO A 77 42.06 -19.37 20.40
N PRO A 78 43.33 -18.95 20.58
CA PRO A 78 44.44 -19.88 20.86
C PRO A 78 44.37 -20.47 22.28
#